data_AF-A0A966VR87-F1
#
_entry.id   AF-A0A966VR87-F1
#
_cell.length_a   1.000
_cell.length_b   1.000
_cell.length_c   1.000
_cell.angle_alpha   90.00
_cell.angle_beta   90.00
_cell.angle_gamma   90.00
#
_symmetry.space_group_name_H-M   'P 1'
#
loop_
_entity.id
_entity.type
_entity.pdbx_description
1 polymer ?
#
loop_
_entity_poly.entity_id
_entity_poly.type
_entity_poly.pdbx_seq_one_letter_code
_entity_poly.pdbx_strand_id
1 'polypeptide(L)' 'MKIDLHRLRIREVLRDFSDNAEEGVTAYGGQLNIRPKYQREFVYKDKQRNAVIETIKKDFPLNVMYWMKR' A
#
# COMPACT_ATOMS: atom_id res chain seq x y z
N MET A 1 -20.00 9.21 9.51
CA MET A 1 -18.89 8.36 9.05
C MET A 1 -18.58 7.35 10.16
N LYS A 2 -18.73 6.04 9.91
CA LYS A 2 -18.29 5.00 10.85
C LYS A 2 -16.84 4.63 10.50
N ILE A 3 -15.96 4.61 11.49
CA ILE A 3 -14.54 4.27 11.32
C ILE A 3 -14.27 3.06 12.20
N ASP A 4 -13.96 1.93 11.58
CA ASP A 4 -13.63 0.69 12.27
C ASP A 4 -12.14 0.37 12.06
N LEU A 5 -11.44 0.04 13.15
CA LEU A 5 -10.02 -0.29 13.10
C LEU A 5 -9.82 -1.73 12.64
N HIS A 6 -9.21 -1.91 11.46
CA HIS A 6 -8.86 -3.23 10.93
C HIS A 6 -7.35 -3.47 11.00
N ARG A 7 -6.95 -4.55 11.68
CA ARG A 7 -5.57 -5.04 11.66
C ARG A 7 -5.41 -6.03 10.50
N LEU A 8 -4.77 -5.58 9.42
CA LEU A 8 -4.54 -6.38 8.21
C LEU A 8 -3.06 -6.76 8.10
N ARG A 9 -2.77 -7.96 7.59
CA ARG A 9 -1.39 -8.34 7.26
C ARG A 9 -0.99 -7.70 5.94
N ILE A 10 0.30 -7.34 5.81
CA ILE A 10 0.86 -6.79 4.56
C ILE A 10 0.57 -7.73 3.37
N ARG A 11 0.70 -9.04 3.56
CA ARG A 11 0.41 -10.06 2.53
C ARG A 11 -1.03 -10.00 2.00
N GLU A 12 -1.98 -9.60 2.85
CA GLU A 12 -3.39 -9.52 2.46
C GLU A 12 -3.62 -8.29 1.60
N VAL A 13 -3.04 -7.15 2.01
CA VAL A 13 -3.08 -5.88 1.27
C VAL A 13 -2.48 -6.04 -0.13
N LEU A 14 -1.39 -6.80 -0.27
CA LEU A 14 -0.71 -7.05 -1.54
C LEU A 14 -1.31 -8.19 -2.38
N ARG A 15 -2.42 -8.81 -1.96
CA ARG A 15 -3.05 -9.90 -2.71
C ARG A 15 -3.45 -9.42 -4.11
N ASP A 16 -3.17 -10.24 -5.13
CA ASP A 16 -3.43 -9.96 -6.54
C ASP A 16 -2.79 -8.65 -7.02
N PHE A 17 -1.59 -8.33 -6.50
CA PHE A 17 -0.82 -7.17 -6.92
C PHE A 17 -0.54 -7.22 -8.43
N SER A 18 -0.86 -6.13 -9.12
CA SER A 18 -0.64 -5.94 -10.56
C SER A 18 -0.11 -4.54 -10.81
N ASP A 19 1.06 -4.46 -11.44
CA ASP A 19 1.67 -3.22 -11.91
C ASP A 19 1.65 -3.21 -13.44
N ASN A 20 0.81 -2.35 -14.00
CA ASN A 20 0.65 -2.20 -15.45
C ASN A 20 1.27 -0.90 -15.96
N ALA A 21 2.33 -0.41 -15.30
CA ALA A 21 3.00 0.84 -15.63
C ALA A 21 2.00 2.01 -15.74
N GLU A 22 1.88 2.63 -16.91
CA GLU A 22 0.97 3.77 -17.13
C GLU A 22 -0.50 3.45 -16.85
N GLU A 23 -0.89 2.17 -16.99
CA GLU A 23 -2.24 1.68 -16.70
C GLU A 23 -2.52 1.47 -15.20
N GLY A 24 -1.60 1.89 -14.34
CA GLY A 24 -1.76 1.97 -12.90
C GLY A 24 -1.32 0.72 -12.14
N VAL A 25 -1.44 0.80 -10.82
CA VAL A 25 -1.06 -0.27 -9.88
C VAL A 25 -2.23 -0.57 -8.96
N THR A 26 -2.62 -1.84 -8.90
CA THR A 26 -3.73 -2.30 -8.07
C THR A 26 -3.32 -3.49 -7.22
N ALA A 27 -4.03 -3.69 -6.11
CA ALA A 27 -3.88 -4.84 -5.24
C ALA A 27 -5.18 -5.08 -4.45
N TYR A 28 -5.10 -5.90 -3.41
CA TYR A 28 -6.21 -6.28 -2.54
C TYR A 28 -7.39 -6.89 -3.32
N GLY A 29 -7.11 -7.73 -4.31
CA GLY A 29 -8.13 -8.28 -5.21
C GLY A 29 -8.86 -7.22 -6.03
N GLY A 30 -8.12 -6.22 -6.52
CA GLY A 30 -8.63 -5.09 -7.30
C GLY A 30 -9.36 -4.01 -6.49
N GLN A 31 -9.49 -4.17 -5.17
CA GLN A 31 -10.17 -3.20 -4.31
C GLN A 31 -9.26 -2.05 -3.86
N LEU A 32 -7.93 -2.22 -3.92
CA LEU A 32 -6.96 -1.19 -3.58
C LEU A 32 -6.35 -0.60 -4.85
N ASN A 33 -6.57 0.69 -5.06
CA ASN A 33 -5.87 1.46 -6.08
C ASN A 33 -4.62 2.09 -5.46
N ILE A 34 -3.46 1.48 -5.70
CA ILE A 34 -2.16 1.95 -5.18
C ILE A 34 -1.68 3.15 -5.99
N ARG A 35 -1.81 3.06 -7.32
CA ARG A 35 -1.48 4.14 -8.24
C ARG A 35 -2.52 4.22 -9.36
N PRO A 36 -3.29 5.31 -9.45
CA PRO A 36 -4.18 5.55 -10.57
C PRO A 36 -3.43 5.66 -11.90
N LYS A 37 -4.13 5.37 -13.01
CA LYS A 37 -3.58 5.51 -14.36
C LYS A 37 -3.03 6.92 -14.59
N TYR A 38 -1.91 7.00 -15.28
CA TYR A 38 -1.27 8.26 -15.68
C TYR A 38 -0.85 9.20 -14.52
N GLN A 39 -0.79 8.70 -13.28
CA GLN A 39 -0.28 9.47 -12.13
C GLN A 39 1.23 9.27 -11.93
N ARG A 40 1.94 10.35 -11.59
CA ARG A 40 3.39 10.31 -11.31
C ARG A 40 3.69 9.43 -10.10
N GLU A 41 4.69 8.58 -10.25
CA GLU A 41 5.21 7.77 -9.15
C GLU A 41 5.91 8.63 -8.12
N PHE A 42 5.52 8.47 -6.85
CA PHE A 42 6.30 8.97 -5.72
C PHE A 42 7.20 7.85 -5.23
N VAL A 43 8.48 7.91 -5.60
CA VAL A 43 9.47 6.90 -5.19
C VAL A 43 10.25 7.44 -4.00
N TYR A 44 10.22 6.70 -2.89
CA TYR A 44 11.02 6.99 -1.71
C TYR A 44 12.52 6.91 -2.01
N LYS A 45 13.31 7.79 -1.41
CA LYS A 45 14.79 7.70 -1.47
C LYS A 45 15.27 6.46 -0.70
N ASP A 46 16.49 6.00 -0.98
CA ASP A 46 17.06 4.79 -0.36
C ASP A 46 16.95 4.76 1.17
N LYS A 47 17.25 5.88 1.83
CA LYS A 47 17.15 5.99 3.29
C LYS A 47 15.71 5.76 3.80
N GLN A 48 14.73 6.29 3.09
CA GLN A 48 13.31 6.17 3.44
C GLN A 48 12.83 4.73 3.19
N ARG A 49 13.19 4.12 2.05
CA ARG A 49 12.89 2.70 1.76
C ARG A 49 13.47 1.78 2.84
N ASN A 50 14.75 1.97 3.18
CA ASN A 50 15.42 1.13 4.18
C ASN A 50 14.76 1.27 5.56
N ALA A 51 14.31 2.47 5.94
CA ALA A 51 13.59 2.67 7.20
C ALA A 51 12.29 1.84 7.29
N VAL A 52 11.54 1.72 6.19
CA VAL A 52 10.32 0.88 6.13
C VAL A 52 10.65 -0.59 6.39
N ILE A 53 11.71 -1.11 5.76
CA ILE A 53 12.14 -2.50 5.94
C ILE A 53 12.59 -2.76 7.38
N GLU A 54 13.34 -1.83 7.97
CA GLU A 54 13.81 -1.95 9.36
C GLU A 54 12.65 -1.90 10.37
N THR A 55 11.60 -1.12 10.13
CA THR A 55 10.38 -1.14 10.95
C THR A 55 9.73 -2.52 10.95
N ILE A 56 9.60 -3.16 9.79
CA ILE A 56 9.02 -4.51 9.66
C ILE A 56 9.87 -5.53 10.40
N LYS A 57 11.20 -5.50 10.25
CA LYS A 57 12.12 -6.44 10.91
C LYS A 57 12.11 -6.33 12.43
N LYS A 58 11.69 -5.19 12.97
CA LYS A 58 11.55 -4.94 14.42
C LYS A 58 10.13 -5.21 14.92
N ASP A 59 9.28 -5.85 14.12
CA ASP A 59 7.88 -6.18 14.43
C ASP A 59 7.00 -4.95 14.75
N PHE A 60 7.41 -3.76 14.28
CA PHE A 60 6.60 -2.56 14.41
C PHE A 60 5.53 -2.46 13.30
N PRO A 61 4.33 -1.93 13.60
CA PRO A 61 3.34 -1.65 12.57
C PRO A 61 3.83 -0.55 11.62
N LEU A 62 3.55 -0.70 10.33
CA LEU A 62 4.02 0.24 9.30
C LEU A 62 3.37 1.62 9.40
N ASN A 63 2.04 1.67 9.32
CA ASN A 63 1.26 2.90 9.43
C ASN A 63 -0.25 2.62 9.51
N VAL A 64 -1.04 3.68 9.71
CA VAL A 64 -2.48 3.72 9.48
C VAL A 64 -2.74 4.24 8.07
N MET A 65 -3.56 3.51 7.30
CA MET A 65 -3.97 3.91 5.95
C MET A 65 -5.49 4.08 5.92
N TYR A 66 -5.95 5.10 5.20
CA TYR A 66 -7.37 5.34 4.96
C TYR A 66 -7.65 5.21 3.46
N TRP A 67 -8.65 4.43 3.10
CA TRP A 67 -9.18 4.41 1.74
C TRP A 67 -10.68 4.15 1.75
N MET A 68 -11.36 4.61 0.71
CA MET A 68 -12.80 4.45 0.56
C MET A 68 -13.08 3.20 -0.28
N LYS A 69 -13.97 2.33 0.21
CA LYS A 69 -14.57 1.29 -0.61
C LYS A 69 -15.70 1.93 -1.43
N ARG A 70 -15.69 1.73 -2.75
CA ARG A 70 -16.79 2.14 -3.63
C ARG A 70 -18.08 1.40 -3.28
#